data_AF-A0A2S6H0M5-F1
#
_entry.id   AF-A0A2S6H0M5-F1
#
_cell.length_a   1.000
_cell.length_b   1.000
_cell.length_c   1.000
_cell.angle_alpha   90.00
_cell.angle_beta   90.00
_cell.angle_gamma   90.00
#
_symmetry.space_group_name_H-M   'P 1'
#
loop_
_entity.id
_entity.type
_entity.pdbx_description
1 polymer ?
#
loop_
_entity_poly.entity_id
_entity_poly.type
_entity_poly.pdbx_seq_one_letter_code
_entity_poly.pdbx_strand_id
1 'polypeptide(L)'
;MDLALLGKAAGMFVVTNVDDLLLLALYFGRAGGDRAAGWRVVVGQFLGMGAILAVSIVGALGAGLLPESVFPVLGLLPLMIGGRAAWQLWCDRGRPHVEEEEPDRGAGALAVAAVTFANGGDNISVYVPVFAVTGIGGMAGYSAVFLAGTAVWCALGWFLASRPPVARALARWGRFALPVALISIGTLIFVGV
;
A
#
# COMPACT_ATOMS: atom_id res chain seq x y z
N MET A 1 7.30 -6.76 23.38
CA MET A 1 7.57 -6.35 22.00
C MET A 1 8.68 -5.31 22.04
N ASP A 2 9.71 -5.49 21.24
CA ASP A 2 10.90 -4.65 21.26
C ASP A 2 10.59 -3.27 20.63
N LEU A 3 10.98 -2.16 21.27
CA LEU A 3 10.67 -0.80 20.79
C LEU A 3 11.26 -0.55 19.40
N ALA A 4 12.41 -1.17 19.11
CA ALA A 4 13.06 -1.15 17.81
C ALA A 4 12.23 -1.81 16.70
N LEU A 5 11.48 -2.88 17.02
CA LEU A 5 10.60 -3.54 16.05
C LEU A 5 9.39 -2.66 15.71
N LEU A 6 8.78 -2.06 16.73
CA LEU A 6 7.68 -1.10 16.54
C LEU A 6 8.12 0.09 15.69
N GLY A 7 9.31 0.65 15.94
CA GLY A 7 9.87 1.75 15.16
C GLY A 7 10.11 1.37 13.70
N LYS A 8 10.72 0.20 13.44
CA LYS A 8 10.95 -0.29 12.06
C LYS A 8 9.65 -0.57 11.33
N ALA A 9 8.68 -1.21 11.99
CA ALA A 9 7.37 -1.48 11.42
C ALA A 9 6.60 -0.18 11.12
N ALA A 10 6.59 0.77 12.06
CA ALA A 10 5.95 2.05 11.83
C ALA A 10 6.61 2.84 10.69
N GLY A 11 7.94 2.90 10.66
CA GLY A 11 8.68 3.57 9.59
C GLY A 11 8.41 2.95 8.22
N MET A 12 8.46 1.61 8.14
CA MET A 12 8.14 0.88 6.92
C MET A 12 6.73 1.17 6.44
N PHE A 13 5.74 1.05 7.33
CA PHE A 13 4.34 1.32 7.02
C PHE A 13 4.15 2.74 6.50
N VAL A 14 4.71 3.74 7.19
CA VAL A 14 4.59 5.15 6.78
C VAL A 14 5.11 5.31 5.34
N VAL A 15 6.29 4.77 5.05
CA VAL A 15 6.96 4.96 3.75
C VAL A 15 6.21 4.29 2.62
N THR A 16 5.75 3.05 2.80
CA THR A 16 5.08 2.27 1.75
C THR A 16 3.59 2.59 1.63
N ASN A 17 3.04 3.51 2.42
CA ASN A 17 1.61 3.85 2.37
C ASN A 17 1.36 5.35 2.20
N VAL A 18 2.39 6.17 1.95
CA VAL A 18 2.21 7.62 1.75
C VAL A 18 1.26 7.93 0.59
N ASP A 19 1.36 7.15 -0.48
CA ASP A 19 0.52 7.19 -1.66
C ASP A 19 -0.93 6.78 -1.39
N ASP A 20 -1.14 5.73 -0.59
CA ASP A 20 -2.46 5.31 -0.10
C ASP A 20 -3.19 6.43 0.65
N LEU A 21 -2.45 7.29 1.38
CA LEU A 21 -3.05 8.43 2.08
C LEU A 21 -3.74 9.41 1.11
N LEU A 22 -3.17 9.60 -0.08
CA LEU A 22 -3.73 10.47 -1.10
C LEU A 22 -4.99 9.84 -1.71
N LEU A 23 -4.95 8.52 -1.99
CA LEU A 23 -6.12 7.79 -2.47
C LEU A 23 -7.26 7.81 -1.45
N LEU A 24 -6.96 7.58 -0.17
CA LEU A 24 -7.93 7.66 0.92
C LEU A 24 -8.56 9.06 1.02
N ALA A 25 -7.76 10.12 0.95
CA ALA A 25 -8.27 11.49 0.97
C ALA A 25 -9.23 11.78 -0.20
N LEU A 26 -8.95 11.24 -1.39
CA LEU A 26 -9.84 11.35 -2.54
C LEU A 26 -11.14 10.55 -2.34
N TYR A 27 -11.06 9.32 -1.84
CA TYR A 27 -12.24 8.49 -1.59
C TYR A 27 -13.15 9.08 -0.51
N PHE A 28 -12.59 9.53 0.62
CA PHE A 28 -13.36 10.22 1.65
C PHE A 28 -13.90 11.57 1.17
N GLY A 29 -13.18 12.27 0.28
CA GLY A 29 -13.67 13.50 -0.36
C GLY A 29 -14.90 13.26 -1.24
N ARG A 30 -14.91 12.14 -1.99
CA ARG A 30 -16.07 11.70 -2.79
C ARG A 30 -17.23 11.21 -1.94
N ALA A 31 -16.95 10.61 -0.77
CA ALA A 31 -17.98 10.19 0.18
C ALA A 31 -18.80 11.38 0.72
N GLY A 32 -18.27 12.60 0.67
CA GLY A 32 -19.06 13.83 0.86
C GLY A 32 -19.78 13.95 2.21
N GLY A 33 -19.30 13.24 3.24
CA GLY A 33 -19.93 13.19 4.57
C GLY A 33 -20.97 12.07 4.77
N ASP A 34 -21.26 11.27 3.75
CA ASP A 34 -22.06 10.05 3.91
C ASP A 34 -21.27 9.02 4.73
N ARG A 35 -21.85 8.63 5.88
CA ARG A 35 -21.26 7.64 6.79
C ARG A 35 -21.19 6.25 6.16
N ALA A 36 -22.17 5.87 5.33
CA ALA A 36 -22.17 4.57 4.67
C ALA A 36 -21.05 4.50 3.62
N ALA A 37 -20.91 5.53 2.80
CA ALA A 37 -19.80 5.65 1.86
C ALA A 37 -18.44 5.71 2.58
N GLY A 38 -18.31 6.47 3.67
CA GLY A 38 -17.09 6.50 4.48
C GLY A 38 -16.72 5.13 5.06
N TRP A 39 -17.70 4.37 5.55
CA TRP A 39 -17.46 3.02 6.06
C TRP A 39 -17.02 2.05 4.97
N ARG A 40 -17.57 2.18 3.75
CA ARG A 40 -17.12 1.39 2.58
C ARG A 40 -15.64 1.63 2.27
N VAL A 41 -15.15 2.88 2.39
CA VAL A 41 -13.73 3.20 2.22
C VAL A 41 -12.87 2.52 3.27
N VAL A 42 -13.26 2.60 4.55
CA VAL A 42 -12.51 1.94 5.64
C VAL A 42 -12.46 0.43 5.44
N VAL A 43 -13.61 -0.20 5.22
CA VAL A 43 -13.69 -1.66 5.00
C VAL A 43 -12.85 -2.06 3.79
N GLY A 44 -12.95 -1.30 2.69
CA GLY A 44 -12.15 -1.56 1.49
C GLY A 44 -10.65 -1.49 1.75
N GLN A 45 -10.19 -0.46 2.46
CA GLN A 45 -8.77 -0.30 2.78
C GLN A 45 -8.26 -1.45 3.67
N PHE A 46 -9.03 -1.90 4.66
CA PHE A 46 -8.66 -3.04 5.49
C PHE A 46 -8.62 -4.35 4.71
N LEU A 47 -9.57 -4.56 3.78
CA LEU A 47 -9.56 -5.72 2.90
C LEU A 47 -8.35 -5.70 1.96
N GLY A 48 -8.04 -4.55 1.36
CA GLY A 48 -6.86 -4.37 0.49
C GLY A 48 -5.55 -4.61 1.23
N MET A 49 -5.35 -3.97 2.39
CA MET A 49 -4.18 -4.19 3.25
C MET A 49 -4.07 -5.64 3.73
N GLY A 50 -5.21 -6.26 4.09
CA GLY A 50 -5.26 -7.67 4.47
C GLY A 50 -4.79 -8.58 3.34
N ALA A 51 -5.21 -8.31 2.09
CA ALA A 51 -4.77 -9.05 0.92
C ALA A 51 -3.26 -8.85 0.63
N ILE A 52 -2.75 -7.62 0.72
CA ILE A 52 -1.31 -7.32 0.60
C ILE A 52 -0.50 -8.10 1.65
N LEU A 53 -0.94 -8.07 2.92
CA LEU A 53 -0.32 -8.82 4.00
C LEU A 53 -0.35 -10.32 3.75
N ALA A 54 -1.49 -10.87 3.32
CA ALA A 54 -1.63 -12.29 3.03
C ALA A 54 -0.68 -12.74 1.91
N VAL A 55 -0.64 -12.00 0.80
CA VAL A 55 0.30 -12.27 -0.31
C VAL A 55 1.75 -12.15 0.17
N SER A 56 2.05 -11.16 0.99
CA SER A 56 3.41 -10.95 1.52
C SER A 56 3.85 -12.08 2.44
N ILE A 57 2.96 -12.56 3.31
CA ILE A 57 3.21 -13.69 4.21
C ILE A 57 3.39 -14.98 3.40
N VAL A 58 2.51 -15.26 2.44
CA VAL A 58 2.64 -16.44 1.56
C VAL A 58 3.95 -16.38 0.77
N GLY A 59 4.30 -15.21 0.24
CA GLY A 59 5.56 -14.99 -0.46
C GLY A 59 6.78 -15.22 0.43
N ALA A 60 6.75 -14.72 1.67
CA ALA A 60 7.82 -14.92 2.65
C ALA A 60 7.98 -16.39 3.06
N LEU A 61 6.87 -17.10 3.32
CA LEU A 61 6.87 -18.52 3.65
C LEU A 61 7.37 -19.36 2.47
N GLY A 62 6.98 -19.00 1.25
CA GLY A 62 7.49 -19.64 0.03
C GLY A 62 8.98 -19.39 -0.21
N ALA A 63 9.47 -18.19 0.11
CA ALA A 63 10.90 -17.85 0.02
C ALA A 63 11.75 -18.65 1.01
N GLY A 64 11.22 -18.96 2.21
CA GLY A 64 11.90 -19.80 3.20
C GLY A 64 12.11 -21.26 2.76
N LEU A 65 11.49 -21.71 1.67
CA LEU A 65 11.69 -23.04 1.08
C LEU A 65 12.79 -23.06 0.01
N LEU A 66 13.36 -21.90 -0.36
CA LEU A 66 14.36 -21.76 -1.42
C LEU A 66 15.79 -21.68 -0.84
N PRO A 67 16.82 -22.18 -1.56
CA PRO A 67 18.22 -22.02 -1.17
C PRO A 67 18.61 -20.53 -1.07
N GLU A 68 19.53 -20.17 -0.17
CA GLU A 68 19.93 -18.76 0.07
C GLU A 68 20.48 -18.03 -1.18
N SER A 69 20.86 -18.75 -2.23
CA SER A 69 21.32 -18.18 -3.50
C SER A 69 20.23 -17.53 -4.37
N VAL A 70 18.94 -17.68 -4.02
CA VAL A 70 17.81 -17.26 -4.87
C VAL A 70 17.20 -15.91 -4.43
N PHE A 71 17.61 -15.35 -3.27
CA PHE A 71 17.07 -14.09 -2.76
C PHE A 71 17.12 -12.88 -3.75
N PRO A 72 18.17 -12.71 -4.60
CA PRO A 72 18.17 -11.64 -5.61
C PRO A 72 17.12 -11.81 -6.72
N VAL A 73 16.67 -13.05 -6.99
CA VAL A 73 15.69 -13.37 -8.04
C VAL A 73 14.26 -13.00 -7.61
N LEU A 74 14.00 -12.90 -6.31
CA LEU A 74 12.71 -12.41 -5.81
C LEU A 74 12.45 -10.94 -6.19
N GLY A 75 13.50 -10.15 -6.49
CA GLY A 75 13.37 -8.82 -7.07
C GLY A 75 12.88 -8.79 -8.53
N LEU A 76 12.95 -9.92 -9.26
CA LEU A 76 12.37 -10.04 -10.61
C LEU A 76 10.86 -10.28 -10.60
N LEU A 77 10.29 -10.80 -9.51
CA LEU A 77 8.83 -10.99 -9.36
C LEU A 77 8.06 -9.65 -9.46
N PRO A 78 8.45 -8.58 -8.74
CA PRO A 78 7.91 -7.24 -8.91
C PRO A 78 8.00 -6.73 -10.36
N LEU A 79 9.12 -6.96 -11.03
CA LEU A 79 9.35 -6.54 -12.42
C LEU A 79 8.44 -7.30 -13.41
N MET A 80 8.22 -8.60 -13.19
CA MET A 80 7.35 -9.40 -14.05
C MET A 80 5.86 -9.06 -13.86
N ILE A 81 5.42 -8.83 -12.62
CA ILE A 81 4.02 -8.47 -12.31
C ILE A 81 3.72 -7.07 -12.85
N GLY A 82 4.61 -6.10 -12.64
CA GLY A 82 4.51 -4.76 -13.22
C GLY A 82 4.53 -4.79 -14.75
N GLY A 83 5.38 -5.62 -15.36
CA GLY A 83 5.45 -5.81 -16.81
C GLY A 83 4.17 -6.42 -17.40
N ARG A 84 3.55 -7.39 -16.71
CA ARG A 84 2.28 -7.99 -17.15
C ARG A 84 1.11 -7.02 -17.01
N ALA A 85 1.06 -6.24 -15.95
CA ALA A 85 0.05 -5.19 -15.76
C ALA A 85 0.17 -4.10 -16.83
N ALA A 86 1.40 -3.66 -17.12
CA ALA A 86 1.68 -2.71 -18.21
C ALA A 86 1.30 -3.29 -19.59
N TRP A 87 1.54 -4.58 -19.82
CA TRP A 87 1.18 -5.28 -21.05
C TRP A 87 -0.34 -5.40 -21.23
N GLN A 88 -1.08 -5.73 -20.18
CA GLN A 88 -2.55 -5.77 -20.20
C GLN A 88 -3.14 -4.39 -20.50
N LEU A 89 -2.61 -3.34 -19.87
CA LEU A 89 -2.99 -1.94 -20.16
C LEU A 89 -2.67 -1.53 -21.62
N TRP A 90 -1.68 -2.18 -22.22
CA TRP A 90 -1.31 -1.91 -23.61
C TRP A 90 -2.19 -2.70 -24.59
N CYS A 91 -2.51 -3.95 -24.30
CA CYS A 91 -3.34 -4.83 -25.10
C CYS A 91 -4.84 -4.48 -25.06
N ASP A 92 -5.36 -3.94 -23.95
CA ASP A 92 -6.77 -3.57 -23.83
C ASP A 92 -7.15 -2.22 -24.47
N ARG A 93 -6.19 -1.54 -25.15
CA ARG A 93 -6.45 -0.31 -25.92
C ARG A 93 -7.39 -0.47 -27.13
N GLY A 94 -7.92 -1.66 -27.39
CA GLY A 94 -8.69 -1.97 -28.60
C GLY A 94 -10.10 -2.52 -28.39
N ARG A 95 -10.64 -2.55 -27.17
CA ARG A 95 -12.04 -2.97 -26.94
C ARG A 95 -12.97 -1.76 -26.89
N PRO A 96 -14.12 -1.77 -27.59
CA PRO A 96 -15.10 -0.70 -27.46
C PRO A 96 -15.52 -0.63 -26.00
N HIS A 97 -15.54 0.60 -25.46
CA HIS A 97 -15.99 0.91 -24.11
C HIS A 97 -17.35 0.24 -23.88
N VAL A 98 -17.33 -0.93 -23.24
CA VAL A 98 -18.49 -1.39 -22.48
C VAL A 98 -18.63 -0.31 -21.42
N GLU A 99 -19.78 0.35 -21.42
CA GLU A 99 -20.14 1.40 -20.48
C GLU A 99 -19.59 1.01 -19.10
N GLU A 100 -18.48 1.64 -18.71
CA GLU A 100 -18.06 1.65 -17.33
C GLU A 100 -19.18 2.42 -16.65
N GLU A 101 -20.16 1.67 -16.12
CA GLU A 101 -21.17 2.21 -15.23
C GLU A 101 -20.44 3.16 -14.28
N GLU A 102 -20.75 4.45 -14.40
CA GLU A 102 -20.24 5.45 -13.47
C GLU A 102 -20.40 4.85 -12.07
N PRO A 103 -19.32 4.70 -11.27
CA PRO A 103 -19.48 4.16 -9.94
C PRO A 103 -20.35 5.15 -9.18
N ASP A 104 -21.60 4.75 -9.02
CA ASP A 104 -22.65 5.41 -8.27
C ASP A 104 -22.07 5.88 -6.93
N ARG A 105 -22.56 7.03 -6.50
CA ARG A 105 -22.02 7.88 -5.42
C ARG A 105 -21.39 7.07 -4.27
N GLY A 106 -20.08 6.86 -4.35
CA GLY A 106 -19.27 6.15 -3.36
C GLY A 106 -18.74 4.81 -3.88
N ALA A 107 -17.45 4.77 -4.21
CA ALA A 107 -16.75 3.54 -4.55
C ALA A 107 -17.07 2.44 -3.52
N GLY A 108 -17.64 1.33 -4.00
CA GLY A 108 -17.95 0.19 -3.13
C GLY A 108 -16.69 -0.33 -2.43
N ALA A 109 -16.83 -0.95 -1.26
CA ALA A 109 -15.70 -1.43 -0.47
C ALA A 109 -14.76 -2.36 -1.28
N LEU A 110 -15.32 -3.17 -2.19
CA LEU A 110 -14.53 -4.02 -3.08
C LEU A 110 -13.71 -3.23 -4.11
N ALA A 111 -14.24 -2.13 -4.64
CA ALA A 111 -13.51 -1.28 -5.57
C ALA A 111 -12.34 -0.59 -4.87
N VAL A 112 -12.57 -0.08 -3.65
CA VAL A 112 -11.50 0.48 -2.82
C VAL A 112 -10.44 -0.58 -2.52
N ALA A 113 -10.84 -1.77 -2.07
CA ALA A 113 -9.93 -2.87 -1.79
C ALA A 113 -9.10 -3.28 -3.01
N ALA A 114 -9.72 -3.35 -4.20
CA ALA A 114 -9.05 -3.70 -5.44
C ALA A 114 -8.01 -2.65 -5.83
N VAL A 115 -8.33 -1.36 -5.68
CA VAL A 115 -7.38 -0.28 -5.96
C VAL A 115 -6.25 -0.26 -4.94
N THR A 116 -6.52 -0.41 -3.64
CA THR A 116 -5.49 -0.54 -2.60
C THR A 116 -4.56 -1.71 -2.89
N PHE A 117 -5.10 -2.87 -3.25
CA PHE A 117 -4.29 -4.05 -3.57
C PHE A 117 -3.44 -3.84 -4.84
N ALA A 118 -4.02 -3.24 -5.88
CA ALA A 118 -3.31 -2.93 -7.12
C ALA A 118 -2.20 -1.88 -6.91
N ASN A 119 -2.42 -0.94 -6.00
CA ASN A 119 -1.45 0.08 -5.63
C ASN A 119 -0.33 -0.49 -4.77
N GLY A 120 -0.64 -1.37 -3.82
CA GLY A 120 0.32 -1.92 -2.86
C GLY A 120 1.28 -2.98 -3.40
N GLY A 121 1.60 -2.95 -4.70
CA GLY A 121 2.64 -3.80 -5.28
C GLY A 121 4.03 -3.47 -4.73
N ASP A 122 4.31 -2.19 -4.48
CA ASP A 122 5.52 -1.73 -3.80
C ASP A 122 5.54 -2.17 -2.32
N ASN A 123 4.39 -2.14 -1.62
CA ASN A 123 4.24 -2.73 -0.28
C ASN A 123 4.65 -4.20 -0.29
N ILE A 124 4.11 -5.02 -1.21
CA ILE A 124 4.44 -6.44 -1.29
C ILE A 124 5.96 -6.63 -1.51
N SER A 125 6.55 -5.83 -2.40
CA SER A 125 7.99 -5.93 -2.71
C SER A 125 8.89 -5.65 -1.50
N VAL A 126 8.45 -4.78 -0.57
CA VAL A 126 9.18 -4.44 0.65
C VAL A 126 8.86 -5.43 1.78
N TYR A 127 7.60 -5.85 1.91
CA TYR A 127 7.13 -6.66 3.03
C TYR A 127 7.64 -8.11 2.94
N VAL A 128 7.61 -8.73 1.76
CA VAL A 128 8.05 -10.13 1.55
C VAL A 128 9.47 -10.40 2.08
N PRO A 129 10.53 -9.66 1.67
CA PRO A 129 11.88 -9.95 2.15
C PRO A 129 12.03 -9.69 3.65
N VAL A 130 11.34 -8.69 4.19
CA VAL A 130 11.36 -8.37 5.63
C VAL A 130 10.70 -9.49 6.44
N PHE A 131 9.59 -10.02 5.95
CA PHE A 131 8.87 -11.11 6.59
C PHE A 131 9.67 -12.41 6.55
N ALA A 132 10.41 -12.66 5.46
CA ALA A 132 11.26 -13.84 5.32
C ALA A 132 12.37 -13.92 6.37
N VAL A 133 12.92 -12.77 6.82
CA VAL A 133 14.06 -12.72 7.75
C VAL A 133 13.68 -12.39 9.21
N THR A 134 12.42 -12.02 9.49
CA THR A 134 11.98 -11.61 10.84
C THR A 134 11.30 -12.72 11.63
N GLY A 135 11.04 -13.87 11.00
CA GLY A 135 10.38 -15.02 11.62
C GLY A 135 8.90 -14.78 11.97
N ILE A 136 8.22 -15.82 12.45
CA ILE A 136 6.75 -15.79 12.66
C ILE A 136 6.31 -14.70 13.67
N GLY A 137 7.04 -14.57 14.78
CA GLY A 137 6.75 -13.54 15.78
C GLY A 137 6.94 -12.11 15.24
N GLY A 138 7.97 -11.91 14.39
CA GLY A 138 8.20 -10.65 13.71
C GLY A 138 7.10 -10.32 12.71
N MET A 139 6.77 -11.28 11.83
CA MET A 139 5.67 -11.14 10.85
C MET A 139 4.34 -10.77 11.51
N ALA A 140 3.98 -11.42 12.61
CA ALA A 140 2.77 -11.09 13.36
C ALA A 140 2.83 -9.66 13.95
N GLY A 141 3.99 -9.26 14.49
CA GLY A 141 4.22 -7.92 15.01
C GLY A 141 4.09 -6.83 13.94
N TYR A 142 4.75 -7.01 12.79
CA TYR A 142 4.63 -6.08 11.65
C TYR A 142 3.17 -6.00 11.14
N SER A 143 2.52 -7.15 10.97
CA SER A 143 1.12 -7.21 10.51
C SER A 143 0.17 -6.45 11.45
N ALA A 144 0.35 -6.61 12.77
CA ALA A 144 -0.44 -5.88 13.76
C ALA A 144 -0.20 -4.37 13.68
N VAL A 145 1.06 -3.94 13.53
CA VAL A 145 1.40 -2.51 13.36
C VAL A 145 0.83 -1.96 12.06
N PHE A 146 0.86 -2.71 10.97
CA PHE A 146 0.34 -2.25 9.67
C PHE A 146 -1.18 -2.11 9.72
N LEU A 147 -1.90 -3.05 10.33
CA LEU A 147 -3.36 -2.93 10.50
C LEU A 147 -3.74 -1.75 11.40
N ALA A 148 -2.99 -1.51 12.48
CA ALA A 148 -3.17 -0.32 13.31
C ALA A 148 -2.85 0.97 12.55
N GLY A 149 -1.77 0.97 11.77
CA GLY A 149 -1.39 2.06 10.88
C GLY A 149 -2.47 2.36 9.84
N THR A 150 -3.12 1.34 9.28
CA THR A 150 -4.24 1.49 8.35
C THR A 150 -5.42 2.22 8.97
N ALA A 151 -5.73 1.96 10.25
CA ALA A 151 -6.75 2.73 10.97
C ALA A 151 -6.37 4.21 11.07
N VAL A 152 -5.10 4.50 11.40
CA VAL A 152 -4.58 5.87 11.47
C VAL A 152 -4.65 6.55 10.10
N TRP A 153 -4.27 5.84 9.03
CA TRP A 153 -4.33 6.34 7.66
C TRP A 153 -5.76 6.62 7.19
N CYS A 154 -6.72 5.78 7.56
CA CYS A 154 -8.13 6.06 7.29
C CYS A 154 -8.58 7.35 8.00
N ALA A 155 -8.21 7.54 9.27
CA ALA A 155 -8.54 8.74 10.02
C ALA A 155 -7.88 10.00 9.42
N LEU A 156 -6.60 9.90 9.03
CA LEU A 156 -5.87 10.99 8.36
C LEU A 156 -6.47 11.30 6.99
N GLY A 157 -6.78 10.29 6.18
CA GLY A 157 -7.43 10.47 4.88
C GLY A 157 -8.78 11.18 5.00
N TRP A 158 -9.61 10.76 5.97
CA TRP A 158 -10.87 11.44 6.28
C TRP A 158 -10.67 12.90 6.74
N PHE A 159 -9.68 13.14 7.59
CA PHE A 159 -9.33 14.48 8.06
C PHE A 159 -8.86 15.40 6.93
N LEU A 160 -8.05 14.88 6.01
CA LEU A 160 -7.55 15.60 4.84
C LEU A 160 -8.68 15.88 3.83
N ALA A 161 -9.57 14.92 3.61
CA ALA A 161 -10.75 15.10 2.79
C ALA A 161 -11.66 16.23 3.28
N SER A 162 -11.77 16.39 4.60
CA SER A 162 -12.54 17.45 5.25
C SER A 162 -11.88 18.84 5.15
N ARG A 163 -10.66 18.94 4.61
CA ARG A 163 -9.89 20.19 4.49
C ARG A 163 -9.27 20.37 3.09
N PRO A 164 -10.06 20.81 2.09
CA PRO A 164 -9.64 20.93 0.69
C PRO A 164 -8.35 21.73 0.39
N PRO A 165 -7.97 22.76 1.17
CA PRO A 165 -6.68 23.44 0.99
C PRO A 165 -5.46 22.56 1.33
N VAL A 166 -5.59 21.70 2.34
CA VAL A 166 -4.51 20.82 2.83
C VAL A 166 -4.28 19.68 1.84
N ALA A 167 -5.35 19.09 1.30
CA ALA A 167 -5.26 18.08 0.24
C ALA A 167 -4.56 18.62 -1.02
N ARG A 168 -4.86 19.86 -1.43
CA ARG A 168 -4.19 20.53 -2.58
C ARG A 168 -2.72 20.84 -2.31
N ALA A 169 -2.35 21.19 -1.09
CA ALA A 169 -0.95 21.41 -0.70
C ALA A 169 -0.16 20.09 -0.70
N LEU A 170 -0.73 19.01 -0.15
CA LEU A 170 -0.13 17.69 -0.15
C LEU A 170 0.04 17.11 -1.57
N ALA A 171 -0.94 17.26 -2.46
CA ALA A 171 -0.81 16.84 -3.86
C ALA A 171 0.34 17.56 -4.59
N ARG A 172 0.64 18.82 -4.22
CA ARG A 172 1.80 19.56 -4.74
C ARG A 172 3.13 19.10 -4.15
N TRP A 173 3.14 18.71 -2.87
CA TRP A 173 4.36 18.28 -2.16
C TRP A 173 4.68 16.79 -2.36
N GLY A 174 3.70 15.92 -2.63
CA GLY A 174 3.90 14.49 -2.88
C GLY A 174 4.85 14.19 -4.04
N ARG A 175 4.85 15.05 -5.07
CA ARG A 175 5.82 15.02 -6.18
C ARG A 175 7.28 15.15 -5.73
N PHE A 176 7.55 15.82 -4.61
CA PHE A 176 8.89 16.06 -4.07
C PHE A 176 9.20 15.24 -2.81
N ALA A 177 8.18 14.85 -2.04
CA ALA A 177 8.33 14.09 -0.81
C ALA A 177 8.75 12.63 -1.07
N LEU A 178 8.22 12.00 -2.13
CA LEU A 178 8.55 10.60 -2.47
C LEU A 178 10.04 10.41 -2.80
N PRO A 179 10.65 11.22 -3.70
CA PRO A 179 12.08 11.11 -4.00
C PRO A 179 12.95 11.42 -2.77
N VAL A 180 12.58 12.41 -1.95
CA VAL A 180 13.36 12.79 -0.76
C VAL A 180 13.30 11.72 0.32
N ALA A 181 12.14 11.09 0.54
CA ALA A 181 12.02 9.95 1.45
C ALA A 181 12.82 8.74 0.96
N LEU A 182 12.71 8.40 -0.33
CA LEU A 182 13.49 7.31 -0.94
C LEU A 182 15.00 7.57 -0.88
N ILE A 183 15.45 8.80 -1.13
CA ILE A 183 16.87 9.20 -1.00
C ILE A 183 17.31 9.12 0.45
N SER A 184 16.50 9.61 1.40
CA SER A 184 16.83 9.58 2.83
C SER A 184 16.94 8.15 3.35
N ILE A 185 16.02 7.28 2.96
CA ILE A 185 16.00 5.86 3.34
C ILE A 185 17.15 5.10 2.68
N GLY A 186 17.40 5.33 1.39
CA GLY A 186 18.55 4.77 0.67
C GLY A 186 19.89 5.19 1.28
N THR A 187 19.99 6.44 1.73
CA THR A 187 21.19 6.95 2.42
C THR A 187 21.35 6.31 3.80
N LEU A 188 20.27 6.16 4.57
CA LEU A 188 20.29 5.50 5.89
C LEU A 188 20.74 4.03 5.79
N ILE A 189 20.25 3.30 4.77
CA ILE A 189 20.66 1.92 4.48
C ILE A 189 22.13 1.86 4.03
N PHE A 190 22.57 2.81 3.20
CA PHE A 190 23.96 2.86 2.70
C PHE A 190 24.98 3.15 3.81
N VAL A 191 24.61 3.98 4.79
CA VAL A 191 25.50 4.36 5.89
C VAL A 191 25.53 3.29 7.01
N GLY A 192 24.63 2.29 6.95
CA GLY A 192 24.67 1.14 7.86
C GLY A 192 24.28 1.50 9.30
N VAL A 193 23.17 2.22 9.47
CA VAL A 193 22.52 2.48 10.78
C VAL A 193 21.30 1.60 10.95
#